data_AF-A0A1V5Q2H2-F1
#
_entry.id   AF-A0A1V5Q2H2-F1
#
_cell.length_a   1.000
_cell.length_b   1.000
_cell.length_c   1.000
_cell.angle_alpha   90.00
_cell.angle_beta   90.00
_cell.angle_gamma   90.00
#
_symmetry.space_group_name_H-M   'P 1'
#
loop_
_entity.id
_entity.type
_entity.pdbx_description
1 polymer ?
#
loop_
_entity_poly.entity_id
_entity_poly.type
_entity_poly.pdbx_seq_one_letter_code
_entity_poly.pdbx_strand_id
1 'polypeptide(L)'
;MECESCGMPMATNSEHGGSDPTNTWCVHCCRDDGAHLTFDEKVAGTMEWLMSEGCTKAGFPRATDAREARARAESLLLMRPYWKTHGPK
;
A
#
# COMPACT_ATOMS: atom_id res chain seq x y z
N MET A 1 -7.48 -9.90 -10.32
CA MET A 1 -6.01 -9.72 -10.44
C MET A 1 -5.50 -9.17 -9.11
N GLU A 2 -4.23 -9.34 -8.73
CA GLU A 2 -3.69 -8.77 -7.47
C GLU A 2 -2.64 -7.71 -7.79
N CYS A 3 -2.59 -6.64 -6.99
CA CYS A 3 -1.59 -5.59 -7.11
C CYS A 3 -0.20 -6.14 -6.79
N GLU A 4 0.76 -6.01 -7.70
CA GLU A 4 2.11 -6.55 -7.50
C GLU A 4 2.86 -5.89 -6.32
N SER A 5 2.51 -4.64 -5.99
CA SER A 5 3.16 -3.87 -4.93
C SER A 5 2.68 -4.24 -3.52
N CYS A 6 1.37 -4.33 -3.31
CA CYS A 6 0.79 -4.56 -1.97
C CYS A 6 0.02 -5.88 -1.82
N GLY A 7 -0.24 -6.60 -2.92
CA GLY A 7 -1.03 -7.83 -2.95
C GLY A 7 -2.54 -7.59 -2.82
N MET A 8 -3.03 -6.36 -2.92
CA MET A 8 -4.46 -6.08 -2.82
C MET A 8 -5.19 -6.59 -4.08
N PRO A 9 -6.30 -7.33 -3.94
CA PRO A 9 -7.13 -7.71 -5.07
C PRO A 9 -7.68 -6.48 -5.81
N MET A 10 -7.68 -6.55 -7.13
CA MET A 10 -8.28 -5.59 -8.06
C MET A 10 -9.28 -6.35 -8.93
N ALA A 11 -10.56 -6.03 -8.76
CA ALA A 11 -11.71 -6.66 -9.42
C ALA A 11 -12.25 -5.82 -10.59
N THR A 12 -12.04 -4.50 -10.56
CA THR A 12 -12.56 -3.52 -11.52
C THR A 12 -11.45 -2.66 -12.09
N ASN A 13 -11.63 -2.15 -13.32
CA ASN A 13 -10.62 -1.31 -13.98
C ASN A 13 -10.30 -0.03 -13.17
N SER A 14 -11.28 0.52 -12.44
CA SER A 14 -11.10 1.69 -11.57
C SER A 14 -10.22 1.44 -10.35
N GLU A 15 -9.93 0.19 -10.00
CA GLU A 15 -9.03 -0.15 -8.90
C GLU A 15 -7.56 -0.18 -9.32
N HIS A 16 -7.27 -0.08 -10.61
CA HIS A 16 -5.92 0.01 -11.15
C HIS A 16 -5.42 1.46 -11.17
N GLY A 17 -4.12 1.66 -10.96
CA GLY A 17 -3.48 2.99 -10.95
C GLY A 17 -3.80 3.78 -12.22
N GLY A 18 -4.24 5.03 -12.06
CA GLY A 18 -4.67 5.88 -13.19
C GLY A 18 -5.97 5.42 -13.86
N SER A 19 -6.73 4.50 -13.26
CA SER A 19 -7.87 3.81 -13.88
C SER A 19 -7.51 3.06 -15.17
N ASP A 20 -6.24 2.67 -15.31
CA ASP A 20 -5.73 1.94 -16.46
C ASP A 20 -5.66 0.43 -16.12
N PRO A 21 -6.50 -0.42 -16.75
CA PRO A 21 -6.52 -1.86 -16.47
C PRO A 21 -5.22 -2.59 -16.84
N THR A 22 -4.31 -1.94 -17.58
CA THR A 22 -2.97 -2.49 -17.89
C THR A 22 -1.96 -2.23 -16.78
N ASN A 23 -2.24 -1.31 -15.85
CA ASN A 23 -1.39 -1.04 -14.71
C ASN A 23 -1.44 -2.20 -13.71
N THR A 24 -0.31 -2.81 -13.38
CA THR A 24 -0.26 -3.97 -12.47
C THR A 24 -0.37 -3.58 -10.99
N TRP A 25 -0.42 -2.27 -10.70
CA TRP A 25 -0.59 -1.73 -9.36
C TRP A 25 -1.98 -1.12 -9.16
N CYS A 26 -2.46 -1.19 -7.93
CA CYS A 26 -3.75 -0.59 -7.57
C CYS A 26 -3.65 0.93 -7.38
N VAL A 27 -4.80 1.61 -7.40
CA VAL A 27 -4.93 3.05 -7.12
C VAL A 27 -4.28 3.48 -5.81
N HIS A 28 -4.20 2.59 -4.80
CA HIS A 28 -3.56 2.91 -3.53
C HIS A 28 -2.04 2.73 -3.53
N CYS A 29 -1.47 2.19 -4.60
CA CYS A 29 -0.03 2.05 -4.81
C CYS A 29 0.49 2.99 -5.90
N CYS A 30 -0.38 3.84 -6.46
CA CYS A 30 -0.03 4.80 -7.50
C CYS A 30 -0.44 6.22 -7.09
N ARG A 31 0.20 7.20 -7.70
CA ARG A 31 -0.29 8.58 -7.74
C ARG A 31 -1.42 8.69 -8.76
N ASP A 32 -2.07 9.86 -8.81
CA ASP A 32 -3.20 10.14 -9.70
C ASP A 32 -2.86 9.97 -11.19
N ASP A 33 -1.60 10.17 -11.56
CA ASP A 33 -1.07 9.96 -12.92
C ASP A 33 -0.78 8.48 -13.25
N GLY A 34 -1.03 7.55 -12.32
CA GLY A 34 -0.77 6.13 -12.45
C GLY A 34 0.66 5.71 -12.14
N ALA A 35 1.57 6.65 -11.83
CA ALA A 35 2.95 6.34 -11.46
C ALA A 35 3.00 5.68 -10.08
N HIS A 36 3.85 4.67 -9.94
CA HIS A 36 4.02 3.96 -8.67
C HIS A 36 4.54 4.89 -7.55
N LEU A 37 4.03 4.66 -6.33
CA LEU A 37 4.53 5.33 -5.14
C LEU A 37 5.94 4.85 -4.82
N THR A 38 6.79 5.75 -4.34
CA THR A 38 8.06 5.38 -3.73
C THR A 38 7.81 4.61 -2.43
N PHE A 39 8.84 3.91 -1.93
CA PHE A 39 8.74 3.18 -0.67
C PHE A 39 8.30 4.09 0.49
N ASP A 40 8.90 5.29 0.60
CA ASP A 40 8.58 6.24 1.68
C ASP A 40 7.15 6.78 1.58
N GLU A 41 6.67 7.11 0.39
CA GLU A 41 5.26 7.51 0.20
C GLU A 41 4.31 6.38 0.55
N LYS A 42 4.68 5.13 0.19
CA LYS A 42 3.84 3.98 0.52
C LYS A 42 3.83 3.70 2.02
N VAL A 43 4.97 3.85 2.70
CA VAL A 43 5.06 3.79 4.17
C VAL A 43 4.14 4.83 4.79
N ALA A 44 4.21 6.09 4.35
CA ALA A 44 3.37 7.17 4.86
C ALA A 44 1.87 6.86 4.71
N GLY A 45 1.42 6.47 3.51
CA GLY A 45 0.02 6.10 3.29
C GLY A 45 -0.43 4.86 4.09
N THR A 46 0.46 3.88 4.27
CA THR A 46 0.16 2.72 5.13
C THR A 46 0.10 3.11 6.61
N MET A 47 0.93 4.05 7.07
CA MET A 47 0.84 4.59 8.43
C MET A 47 -0.52 5.27 8.67
N GLU A 48 -0.95 6.12 7.74
CA GLU A 48 -2.26 6.79 7.81
C GLU A 48 -3.39 5.77 7.90
N TRP A 49 -3.37 4.73 7.05
CA TRP A 49 -4.35 3.67 7.11
C TRP A 49 -4.31 2.91 8.45
N LEU A 50 -3.13 2.52 8.92
CA LEU A 50 -2.92 1.82 10.19
C LEU A 50 -3.45 2.61 11.39
N MET A 51 -3.48 3.94 11.32
CA MET A 51 -4.02 4.85 12.34
C MET A 51 -5.49 5.23 12.10
N SER A 52 -6.09 4.77 11.01
CA SER A 52 -7.48 5.08 10.66
C SER A 52 -8.48 4.02 11.18
N GLU A 53 -9.77 4.38 11.20
CA GLU A 53 -10.86 3.42 11.43
C GLU A 53 -10.95 2.34 10.33
N GLY A 54 -10.36 2.59 9.16
CA GLY A 54 -10.29 1.62 8.07
C GLY A 54 -9.48 0.38 8.43
N CYS A 55 -8.41 0.53 9.21
CA CYS A 55 -7.61 -0.57 9.73
C CYS A 55 -8.44 -1.48 10.66
N THR A 56 -9.16 -0.87 11.61
CA THR A 56 -10.07 -1.59 12.53
C THR A 56 -11.17 -2.33 11.77
N LYS A 57 -11.81 -1.67 10.78
CA LYS A 57 -12.85 -2.29 9.94
C LYS A 57 -12.34 -3.47 9.13
N ALA A 58 -11.09 -3.43 8.68
CA ALA A 58 -10.43 -4.53 7.99
C ALA A 58 -9.98 -5.66 8.95
N GLY A 59 -10.27 -5.55 10.25
CA GLY A 59 -9.93 -6.57 11.25
C GLY A 59 -8.51 -6.51 11.77
N PHE A 60 -7.78 -5.43 11.49
CA PHE A 60 -6.41 -5.22 11.98
C PHE A 60 -6.40 -4.32 13.22
N PRO A 61 -5.47 -4.55 14.17
CA PRO A 61 -5.32 -3.67 15.32
C PRO A 61 -4.80 -2.30 14.86
N ARG A 62 -5.50 -1.22 15.20
CA ARG A 62 -5.08 0.15 14.88
C ARG A 62 -3.78 0.50 15.62
N ALA A 63 -2.86 1.17 14.93
CA ALA A 63 -1.66 1.71 15.56
C ALA A 63 -2.02 2.90 16.47
N THR A 64 -1.32 3.01 17.59
CA THR A 64 -1.61 4.03 18.62
C THR A 64 -0.72 5.26 18.53
N ASP A 65 0.46 5.12 17.92
CA ASP A 65 1.41 6.21 17.68
C ASP A 65 2.13 6.06 16.33
N ALA A 66 2.77 7.15 15.89
CA ALA A 66 3.44 7.21 14.59
C ALA A 66 4.66 6.29 14.46
N ARG A 67 5.36 6.00 15.58
CA ARG A 67 6.53 5.10 15.57
C ARG A 67 6.09 3.66 15.37
N GLU A 68 5.05 3.23 16.08
CA GLU A 68 4.41 1.94 15.91
C GLU A 68 3.86 1.79 14.48
N ALA A 69 3.13 2.81 14.00
CA ALA A 69 2.57 2.83 12.66
C ALA A 69 3.67 2.66 11.59
N ARG A 70 4.79 3.38 11.73
CA ARG A 70 5.91 3.30 10.79
C ARG A 70 6.55 1.92 10.77
N ALA A 71 6.93 1.39 11.94
CA ALA A 71 7.58 0.09 12.04
C ALA A 71 6.69 -1.05 11.47
N ARG A 72 5.37 -0.96 11.71
CA ARG A 72 4.40 -1.90 11.15
C ARG A 72 4.22 -1.72 9.65
N ALA A 73 4.14 -0.48 9.16
CA ALA A 73 4.05 -0.19 7.73
C ALA A 73 5.25 -0.76 6.97
N GLU A 74 6.47 -0.47 7.42
CA GLU A 74 7.71 -1.00 6.85
C GLU A 74 7.73 -2.53 6.86
N SER A 75 7.38 -3.15 8.00
CA SER A 75 7.32 -4.62 8.11
C SER A 75 6.31 -5.25 7.15
N LEU A 76 5.10 -4.68 7.03
CA LEU A 76 4.06 -5.18 6.14
C LEU A 76 4.46 -5.09 4.67
N LEU A 77 5.12 -3.98 4.28
CA LEU A 77 5.60 -3.76 2.92
C LEU A 77 6.76 -4.69 2.60
N LEU A 78 7.78 -4.79 3.46
CA LEU A 78 8.95 -5.66 3.25
C LEU A 78 8.62 -7.17 3.22
N MET A 79 7.44 -7.57 3.69
CA MET A 79 6.96 -8.94 3.50
C MET A 79 6.47 -9.22 2.08
N ARG A 80 6.16 -8.17 1.29
CA ARG A 80 5.68 -8.30 -0.09
C ARG A 80 6.84 -8.52 -1.06
N PRO A 81 6.70 -9.42 -2.06
CA PRO A 81 7.77 -9.72 -3.01
C PRO A 81 8.36 -8.49 -3.69
N TYR A 82 7.52 -7.55 -4.13
CA TYR A 82 7.95 -6.33 -4.81
C TYR A 82 8.90 -5.47 -3.94
N TRP A 83 8.55 -5.24 -2.68
CA TRP A 83 9.34 -4.40 -1.78
C TRP A 83 10.57 -5.09 -1.19
N LYS A 84 10.68 -6.42 -1.27
CA LYS A 84 11.93 -7.11 -0.95
C LYS A 84 13.05 -6.77 -1.94
N THR A 85 12.70 -6.45 -3.18
CA THR A 85 13.64 -6.13 -4.26
C THR A 85 13.74 -4.64 -4.54
N HIS A 86 12.67 -3.88 -4.29
CA HIS A 86 12.57 -2.43 -4.59
C HIS A 86 12.40 -1.57 -3.33
N GLY A 87 12.54 -2.16 -2.14
CA GLY A 87 12.50 -1.44 -0.87
C GLY A 87 13.71 -0.53 -0.65
N PRO A 88 13.85 0.05 0.56
CA PRO A 88 14.97 0.92 0.89
C PRO A 88 16.28 0.13 0.79
N LYS A 89 17.31 0.76 0.21
CA LYS A 89 18.67 0.21 0.13
C LYS A 89 19.49 0.57 1.36
#